data_AF-A0A932UIA0-F1
#
_entry.id   AF-A0A932UIA0-F1
#
_cell.length_a   1.000
_cell.length_b   1.000
_cell.length_c   1.000
_cell.angle_alpha   90.00
_cell.angle_beta   90.00
_cell.angle_gamma   90.00
#
_symmetry.space_group_name_H-M   'P 1'
#
loop_
_entity.id
_entity.type
_entity.pdbx_description
1 polymer ?
#
loop_
_entity_poly.entity_id
_entity_poly.type
_entity_poly.pdbx_seq_one_letter_code
_entity_poly.pdbx_strand_id
1 'polypeptide(L)'
;MVESTGEALSPMPEKDLGEEIFVRAFEAAPVFLDSNVFLRHLTQDVQDQAERASAEFDRIARGELTVVITDLVVAEIVFTLERLYRLPKADIQQHVSYLLALPGIQLAAKARFSDIFALYVDQNVSFGDAYSVVTLRRDGRLTAITFDRHFDRIPGVDRREPERRRE
;
A
#
# COMPACT_ATOMS: atom_id res chain seq x y z
N MET A 1 57.78 -5.78 15.78
CA MET A 1 56.52 -6.13 16.47
C MET A 1 55.58 -4.96 16.27
N VAL A 2 54.61 -5.12 15.37
CA VAL A 2 53.62 -4.09 15.03
C VAL A 2 52.28 -4.70 15.37
N GLU A 3 51.60 -4.16 16.39
CA GLU A 3 50.17 -4.41 16.61
C GLU A 3 49.41 -3.27 15.92
N SER A 4 48.60 -3.63 14.93
CA SER A 4 47.57 -2.78 14.35
C SER A 4 46.27 -3.56 14.48
N THR A 5 45.47 -3.20 15.48
CA THR A 5 44.11 -3.66 15.66
C THR A 5 43.25 -3.00 14.59
N GLY A 6 42.88 -3.76 13.56
CA GLY A 6 41.85 -3.38 12.61
C GLY A 6 40.48 -3.51 13.29
N GLU A 7 39.91 -2.39 13.72
CA GLU A 7 38.50 -2.32 14.08
C GLU A 7 37.69 -2.32 12.78
N ALA A 8 36.99 -3.43 12.52
CA ALA A 8 36.07 -3.52 11.41
C ALA A 8 34.87 -2.59 11.67
N LEU A 9 34.69 -1.60 10.81
CA LEU A 9 33.48 -0.78 10.75
C LEU A 9 32.28 -1.70 10.50
N SER A 10 31.40 -1.84 11.50
CA SER A 10 30.07 -2.44 11.34
C SER A 10 29.33 -1.73 10.20
N PRO A 11 28.62 -2.46 9.31
CA PRO A 11 27.76 -1.81 8.35
C PRO A 11 26.67 -1.04 9.09
N MET A 12 26.60 0.27 8.85
CA MET A 12 25.49 1.09 9.30
C MET A 12 24.19 0.54 8.69
N PRO A 13 23.06 0.54 9.43
CA PRO A 13 21.78 0.17 8.84
C PRO A 13 21.49 1.11 7.67
N GLU A 14 21.16 0.53 6.51
CA GLU A 14 20.58 1.26 5.38
C GLU A 14 19.36 2.03 5.88
N LYS A 15 19.55 3.33 6.15
CA LYS A 15 18.44 4.25 6.33
C LYS A 15 17.67 4.26 5.01
N ASP A 16 16.36 4.03 5.11
CA ASP A 16 15.46 4.05 3.96
C ASP A 16 15.50 5.45 3.32
N LEU A 17 16.28 5.59 2.24
CA LEU A 17 16.40 6.84 1.48
C LEU A 17 15.02 7.35 1.04
N GLY A 18 14.02 6.46 0.92
CA GLY A 18 12.65 6.81 0.60
C GLY A 18 12.03 7.74 1.65
N GLU A 19 12.22 7.48 2.94
CA GLU A 19 11.67 8.33 4.01
C GLU A 19 12.39 9.69 4.12
N GLU A 20 13.72 9.71 4.00
CA GLU A 20 14.50 10.96 4.06
C GLU A 20 14.26 11.86 2.83
N ILE A 21 14.02 11.29 1.64
CA ILE A 21 13.61 12.06 0.45
C ILE A 21 12.16 12.55 0.60
N PHE A 22 11.26 11.70 1.10
CA PHE A 22 9.85 12.05 1.27
C PHE A 22 9.66 13.22 2.23
N VAL A 23 10.39 13.26 3.35
CA VAL A 23 10.31 14.36 4.32
C VAL A 23 10.98 15.64 3.81
N ARG A 24 12.02 15.55 2.97
CA ARG A 24 12.75 16.72 2.44
C ARG A 24 12.14 17.34 1.19
N ALA A 25 11.23 16.66 0.49
CA ALA A 25 10.60 17.15 -0.74
C ALA A 25 9.51 18.22 -0.51
N PHE A 26 9.17 18.51 0.75
CA PHE A 26 8.11 19.44 1.10
C PHE A 26 8.68 20.77 1.57
N GLU A 27 8.83 21.74 0.66
CA GLU A 27 9.14 23.14 1.00
C GLU A 27 8.01 23.80 1.82
N ALA A 28 6.78 23.26 1.73
CA ALA A 28 5.60 23.65 2.48
C ALA A 28 4.99 22.43 3.19
N ALA A 29 4.20 22.63 4.26
CA ALA A 29 3.59 21.53 4.99
C ALA A 29 2.78 20.59 4.06
N PRO A 30 2.91 19.25 4.21
CA PRO A 30 2.25 18.30 3.33
C PRO A 30 0.72 18.38 3.47
N VAL A 31 0.01 18.26 2.35
CA VAL A 31 -1.45 18.16 2.33
C VAL A 31 -1.83 16.69 2.32
N PHE A 32 -2.47 16.20 3.37
CA PHE A 32 -2.97 14.82 3.44
C PHE A 32 -4.35 14.71 2.80
N LEU A 33 -4.55 13.66 1.99
CA LEU A 33 -5.86 13.35 1.40
C LEU A 33 -6.43 12.05 2.01
N ASP A 34 -7.59 12.17 2.64
CA ASP A 34 -8.23 11.08 3.38
C ASP A 34 -9.05 10.14 2.47
N SER A 35 -9.27 8.90 2.92
CA SER A 35 -9.96 7.84 2.19
C SER A 35 -11.40 8.24 1.80
N ASN A 36 -12.09 9.01 2.65
CA ASN A 36 -13.44 9.47 2.37
C ASN A 36 -13.55 10.32 1.09
N VAL A 37 -12.53 11.12 0.74
CA VAL A 37 -12.57 11.95 -0.47
C VAL A 37 -12.46 11.06 -1.72
N PHE A 38 -11.59 10.05 -1.69
CA PHE A 38 -11.52 9.03 -2.74
C PHE A 38 -12.85 8.31 -2.90
N LEU A 39 -13.46 7.89 -1.80
CA LEU A 39 -14.72 7.16 -1.83
C LEU A 39 -15.84 8.02 -2.43
N ARG A 40 -15.97 9.29 -2.03
CA ARG A 40 -16.99 10.19 -2.60
C ARG A 40 -16.78 10.43 -4.10
N HIS A 41 -15.54 10.54 -4.54
CA HIS A 41 -15.23 10.64 -5.97
C HIS A 41 -15.54 9.34 -6.73
N LEU A 42 -15.28 8.17 -6.15
CA LEU A 42 -15.51 6.89 -6.84
C LEU A 42 -16.98 6.46 -6.85
N THR A 43 -17.71 6.69 -5.76
CA THR A 43 -19.05 6.12 -5.58
C THR A 43 -20.17 7.07 -5.97
N GLN A 44 -19.91 8.39 -5.98
CA GLN A 44 -20.87 9.42 -6.36
C GLN A 44 -22.20 9.33 -5.56
N ASP A 45 -22.15 8.80 -4.33
CA ASP A 45 -23.33 8.45 -3.52
C ASP A 45 -23.89 9.62 -2.69
N VAL A 46 -23.09 10.65 -2.45
CA VAL A 46 -23.48 11.91 -1.81
C VAL A 46 -23.11 13.06 -2.73
N GLN A 47 -24.06 13.54 -3.52
CA GLN A 47 -23.85 14.46 -4.64
C GLN A 47 -22.95 15.67 -4.29
N ASP A 48 -23.27 16.42 -3.23
CA ASP A 48 -22.46 17.59 -2.80
C ASP A 48 -21.00 17.23 -2.53
N GLN A 49 -20.76 16.12 -1.81
CA GLN A 49 -19.41 15.69 -1.46
C GLN A 49 -18.69 15.13 -2.69
N ALA A 50 -19.42 14.45 -3.59
CA ALA A 50 -18.88 13.87 -4.80
C ALA A 50 -18.41 14.94 -5.79
N GLU A 51 -19.18 16.01 -5.98
CA GLU A 51 -18.79 17.16 -6.82
C GLU A 51 -17.52 17.84 -6.30
N ARG A 52 -17.47 18.09 -4.98
CA ARG A 52 -16.30 18.70 -4.33
C ARG A 52 -15.07 17.80 -4.38
N ALA A 53 -15.24 16.50 -4.12
CA ALA A 53 -14.16 15.53 -4.22
C ALA A 53 -13.62 15.45 -5.65
N SER A 54 -14.50 15.41 -6.65
CA SER A 54 -14.11 15.35 -8.06
C SER A 54 -13.36 16.62 -8.49
N ALA A 55 -13.75 17.79 -8.00
CA ALA A 55 -13.01 19.03 -8.23
C ALA A 55 -11.57 18.98 -7.65
N GLU A 56 -11.35 18.32 -6.50
CA GLU A 56 -10.00 18.11 -5.99
C GLU A 56 -9.20 17.14 -6.87
N PHE A 57 -9.80 16.04 -7.33
CA PHE A 57 -9.14 15.11 -8.25
C PHE A 57 -8.78 15.77 -9.59
N ASP A 58 -9.61 16.68 -10.10
CA ASP A 58 -9.29 17.47 -11.29
C ASP A 58 -8.05 18.34 -11.10
N ARG A 59 -7.92 19.00 -9.93
CA ARG A 59 -6.73 19.80 -9.58
C ARG A 59 -5.49 18.92 -9.45
N ILE A 60 -5.63 17.75 -8.81
CA ILE A 60 -4.55 16.75 -8.66
C ILE A 60 -4.10 16.24 -10.03
N ALA A 61 -5.04 15.96 -10.94
CA ALA A 61 -4.76 15.49 -12.29
C ALA A 61 -4.05 16.56 -13.14
N ARG A 62 -4.39 17.84 -12.97
CA ARG A 62 -3.72 18.97 -13.62
C ARG A 62 -2.37 19.35 -12.98
N GLY A 63 -1.98 18.73 -11.86
CA GLY A 63 -0.77 19.06 -11.12
C GLY A 63 -0.84 20.37 -10.33
N GLU A 64 -2.03 20.93 -10.16
CA GLU A 64 -2.29 22.15 -9.39
C GLU A 64 -2.33 21.89 -7.87
N LEU A 65 -2.52 20.63 -7.49
CA LEU A 65 -2.56 20.17 -6.11
C LEU A 65 -1.72 18.89 -5.98
N THR A 66 -0.75 18.89 -5.08
CA THR A 66 -0.02 17.69 -4.67
C THR A 66 -0.48 17.30 -3.27
N VAL A 67 -0.84 16.03 -3.10
CA VAL A 67 -1.27 15.46 -1.82
C VAL A 67 -0.48 14.22 -1.48
N VAL A 68 -0.38 13.95 -0.19
CA VAL A 68 0.20 12.75 0.39
C VAL A 68 -0.93 11.84 0.86
N ILE A 69 -0.78 10.55 0.58
CA ILE A 69 -1.62 9.48 1.15
C ILE A 69 -0.73 8.39 1.76
N THR A 70 -1.32 7.57 2.61
CA THR A 70 -0.64 6.44 3.26
C THR A 70 -1.15 5.11 2.71
N ASP A 71 -0.41 4.03 2.98
CA ASP A 71 -0.87 2.67 2.66
C ASP A 71 -2.19 2.34 3.34
N LEU A 72 -2.43 2.91 4.53
CA LEU A 72 -3.66 2.75 5.28
C LEU A 72 -4.86 3.38 4.55
N VAL A 73 -4.70 4.57 3.96
CA VAL A 73 -5.74 5.20 3.14
C VAL A 73 -6.13 4.29 1.98
N VAL A 74 -5.15 3.68 1.29
CA VAL A 74 -5.46 2.75 0.19
C VAL A 74 -6.17 1.50 0.70
N ALA A 75 -5.74 0.94 1.82
CA ALA A 75 -6.39 -0.21 2.45
C ALA A 75 -7.84 0.08 2.83
N GLU A 76 -8.14 1.26 3.39
CA GLU A 76 -9.51 1.68 3.72
C GLU A 76 -10.39 1.85 2.49
N ILE A 77 -9.86 2.44 1.41
CA ILE A 77 -10.58 2.59 0.13
C ILE A 77 -10.95 1.21 -0.40
N VAL A 78 -9.98 0.31 -0.52
CA VAL A 78 -10.19 -1.04 -1.07
C VAL A 78 -11.16 -1.83 -0.19
N PHE A 79 -10.96 -1.82 1.13
CA PHE A 79 -11.86 -2.52 2.07
C PHE A 79 -13.29 -2.00 1.97
N THR A 80 -13.47 -0.69 1.90
CA THR A 80 -14.81 -0.08 1.83
C THR A 80 -15.50 -0.40 0.51
N LEU A 81 -14.80 -0.28 -0.62
CA LEU A 81 -15.35 -0.64 -1.93
C LEU A 81 -15.72 -2.13 -2.01
N GLU A 82 -14.89 -3.01 -1.45
CA GLU A 82 -15.13 -4.47 -1.45
C GLU A 82 -16.27 -4.87 -0.50
N ARG A 83 -16.30 -4.35 0.72
CA ARG A 83 -17.22 -4.82 1.77
C ARG A 83 -18.56 -4.08 1.78
N LEU A 84 -18.52 -2.76 1.69
CA LEU A 84 -19.72 -1.92 1.76
C LEU A 84 -20.39 -1.83 0.40
N TYR A 85 -19.63 -1.45 -0.64
CA TYR A 85 -20.18 -1.27 -1.98
C TYR A 85 -20.18 -2.56 -2.81
N ARG A 86 -19.51 -3.63 -2.35
CA ARG A 86 -19.49 -4.95 -2.99
C ARG A 86 -18.98 -4.94 -4.44
N LEU A 87 -18.05 -4.03 -4.74
CA LEU A 87 -17.42 -4.00 -6.05
C LEU A 87 -16.57 -5.26 -6.29
N PRO A 88 -16.54 -5.78 -7.52
CA PRO A 88 -15.58 -6.81 -7.92
C PRO A 88 -14.14 -6.34 -7.73
N LYS A 89 -13.24 -7.26 -7.33
CA LYS A 89 -11.82 -6.95 -7.09
C LYS A 89 -11.10 -6.36 -8.29
N ALA A 90 -11.44 -6.83 -9.50
CA ALA A 90 -10.88 -6.32 -10.75
C ALA A 90 -11.26 -4.84 -10.99
N ASP A 91 -12.52 -4.48 -10.71
CA ASP A 91 -12.98 -3.09 -10.82
C ASP A 91 -12.29 -2.21 -9.77
N ILE A 92 -12.16 -2.71 -8.53
CA ILE A 92 -11.43 -2.01 -7.47
C ILE A 92 -9.98 -1.75 -7.88
N GLN A 93 -9.27 -2.78 -8.37
CA GLN A 93 -7.92 -2.63 -8.90
C GLN A 93 -7.87 -1.54 -9.97
N GLN A 94 -8.76 -1.60 -10.96
CA GLN A 94 -8.76 -0.65 -12.07
C GLN A 94 -8.97 0.79 -11.58
N HIS A 95 -10.01 1.04 -10.79
CA HIS A 95 -10.36 2.37 -10.31
C HIS A 95 -9.29 2.95 -9.38
N VAL A 96 -8.82 2.17 -8.40
CA VAL A 96 -7.82 2.65 -7.44
C VAL A 96 -6.48 2.83 -8.12
N SER A 97 -6.05 1.92 -9.01
CA SER A 97 -4.79 2.09 -9.75
C SER A 97 -4.78 3.35 -10.63
N TYR A 98 -5.92 3.69 -11.25
CA TYR A 98 -6.06 4.92 -12.04
C TYR A 98 -5.86 6.17 -11.17
N LEU A 99 -6.53 6.23 -10.00
CA LEU A 99 -6.38 7.37 -9.09
C LEU A 99 -4.97 7.45 -8.50
N LEU A 100 -4.38 6.31 -8.13
CA LEU A 100 -3.01 6.28 -7.68
C LEU A 100 -2.08 6.81 -8.77
N ALA A 101 -2.29 6.51 -10.06
CA ALA A 101 -1.43 6.97 -11.15
C ALA A 101 -1.42 8.50 -11.38
N LEU A 102 -2.32 9.27 -10.75
CA LEU A 102 -2.34 10.72 -10.90
C LEU A 102 -1.04 11.38 -10.41
N PRO A 103 -0.53 12.41 -11.12
CA PRO A 103 0.77 13.01 -10.86
C PRO A 103 0.85 13.71 -9.49
N GLY A 104 -0.26 14.29 -9.02
CA GLY A 104 -0.34 14.94 -7.71
C GLY A 104 -0.47 13.96 -6.52
N ILE A 105 -0.60 12.64 -6.74
CA ILE A 105 -0.70 11.67 -5.64
C ILE A 105 0.69 11.15 -5.26
N GLN A 106 1.15 11.56 -4.08
CA GLN A 106 2.37 11.07 -3.44
C GLN A 106 2.03 9.95 -2.46
N LEU A 107 2.65 8.79 -2.69
CA LEU A 107 2.49 7.58 -1.87
C LEU A 107 3.84 6.89 -1.77
N ALA A 108 4.25 6.55 -0.54
CA ALA A 108 5.50 5.84 -0.31
C ALA A 108 5.46 4.47 -1.03
N ALA A 109 6.58 4.07 -1.63
CA ALA A 109 6.73 2.79 -2.31
C ALA A 109 5.61 2.44 -3.33
N LYS A 110 5.00 3.46 -3.95
CA LYS A 110 3.86 3.37 -4.90
C LYS A 110 4.01 2.28 -5.97
N ALA A 111 5.23 2.01 -6.44
CA ALA A 111 5.51 0.97 -7.43
C ALA A 111 5.04 -0.44 -6.99
N ARG A 112 5.07 -0.74 -5.68
CA ARG A 112 4.67 -2.05 -5.13
C ARG A 112 3.17 -2.33 -5.26
N PHE A 113 2.34 -1.29 -5.40
CA PHE A 113 0.88 -1.48 -5.48
C PHE A 113 0.45 -2.25 -6.73
N SER A 114 1.25 -2.22 -7.80
CA SER A 114 1.01 -3.06 -8.98
C SER A 114 1.02 -4.56 -8.64
N ASP A 115 2.05 -5.01 -7.93
CA ASP A 115 2.18 -6.40 -7.46
C ASP A 115 1.13 -6.76 -6.40
N ILE A 116 0.79 -5.81 -5.51
CA ILE A 116 -0.25 -6.01 -4.49
C ILE A 116 -1.60 -6.23 -5.14
N PHE A 117 -1.99 -5.37 -6.10
CA PHE A 117 -3.25 -5.53 -6.80
C PHE A 117 -3.30 -6.79 -7.66
N ALA A 118 -2.20 -7.15 -8.34
CA ALA A 118 -2.11 -8.40 -9.08
C ALA A 118 -2.36 -9.60 -8.14
N LEU A 119 -1.67 -9.66 -6.99
CA LEU A 119 -1.87 -10.76 -6.03
C LEU A 119 -3.29 -10.78 -5.44
N TYR A 120 -3.84 -9.60 -5.11
CA TYR A 120 -5.20 -9.41 -4.60
C TYR A 120 -6.26 -9.98 -5.54
N VAL A 121 -6.15 -9.70 -6.84
CA VAL A 121 -7.09 -10.16 -7.87
C VAL A 121 -6.82 -11.61 -8.24
N ASP A 122 -5.59 -11.96 -8.62
CA ASP A 122 -5.26 -13.26 -9.21
C ASP A 122 -5.42 -14.42 -8.21
N GLN A 123 -5.06 -14.19 -6.94
CA GLN A 123 -5.17 -15.21 -5.89
C GLN A 123 -6.47 -15.11 -5.09
N ASN A 124 -7.30 -14.10 -5.40
CA ASN A 124 -8.55 -13.81 -4.70
C ASN A 124 -8.37 -13.85 -3.17
N VAL A 125 -7.44 -13.03 -2.67
CA VAL A 125 -7.14 -12.86 -1.23
C VAL A 125 -7.55 -11.46 -0.79
N SER A 126 -7.55 -11.16 0.52
CA SER A 126 -7.84 -9.79 0.96
C SER A 126 -6.72 -8.84 0.53
N PHE A 127 -7.02 -7.54 0.41
CA PHE A 127 -5.98 -6.55 0.13
C PHE A 127 -4.89 -6.53 1.20
N GLY A 128 -5.27 -6.69 2.48
CA GLY A 128 -4.31 -6.75 3.59
C GLY A 128 -3.37 -7.97 3.52
N ASP A 129 -3.89 -9.14 3.12
CA ASP A 129 -3.06 -10.33 2.91
C ASP A 129 -2.10 -10.12 1.74
N ALA A 130 -2.59 -9.60 0.62
CA ALA A 130 -1.77 -9.29 -0.55
C ALA A 130 -0.67 -8.27 -0.21
N TYR A 131 -1.03 -7.20 0.49
CA TYR A 131 -0.12 -6.16 0.97
C TYR A 131 0.99 -6.77 1.85
N SER A 132 0.62 -7.59 2.83
CA SER A 132 1.55 -8.23 3.76
C SER A 132 2.51 -9.15 3.02
N VAL A 133 2.00 -9.96 2.09
CA VAL A 133 2.82 -10.88 1.31
C VAL A 133 3.82 -10.14 0.45
N VAL A 134 3.39 -9.15 -0.34
CA VAL A 134 4.29 -8.41 -1.24
C VAL A 134 5.33 -7.62 -0.44
N THR A 135 4.94 -7.02 0.68
CA THR A 135 5.83 -6.18 1.50
C THR A 135 6.90 -7.00 2.23
N LEU A 136 6.55 -8.18 2.74
CA LEU A 136 7.44 -8.99 3.58
C LEU A 136 8.26 -10.02 2.81
N ARG A 137 7.89 -10.31 1.56
CA ARG A 137 8.57 -11.33 0.74
C ARG A 137 10.02 -10.93 0.47
N ARG A 138 10.94 -11.88 0.72
CA ARG A 138 12.39 -11.74 0.44
C ARG A 138 12.85 -12.93 -0.37
N ASP A 139 13.62 -12.69 -1.42
CA ASP A 139 14.11 -13.73 -2.36
C ASP A 139 12.99 -14.66 -2.86
N GLY A 140 11.80 -14.08 -3.09
CA GLY A 140 10.62 -14.82 -3.56
C GLY A 140 9.94 -15.68 -2.50
N ARG A 141 10.33 -15.61 -1.22
CA ARG A 141 9.83 -16.48 -0.15
C ARG A 141 9.24 -15.70 1.03
N LEU A 142 8.27 -16.30 1.70
CA LEU A 142 7.69 -15.84 2.96
C LEU A 142 7.13 -17.04 3.75
N THR A 143 7.35 -17.09 5.06
CA THR A 143 6.59 -18.00 5.93
C THR A 143 5.45 -17.22 6.58
N ALA A 144 4.21 -17.65 6.35
CA ALA A 144 3.02 -17.04 6.94
C ALA A 144 2.48 -17.93 8.06
N ILE A 145 2.43 -17.40 9.28
CA ILE A 145 1.76 -18.08 10.39
C ILE A 145 0.31 -17.63 10.41
N THR A 146 -0.61 -18.49 9.98
CA THR A 146 -2.03 -18.15 9.85
C THR A 146 -2.93 -19.39 9.81
N PHE A 147 -4.17 -19.23 10.27
CA PHE A 147 -5.24 -20.22 10.10
C PHE A 147 -5.85 -20.20 8.68
N ASP A 148 -5.60 -19.13 7.91
CA ASP A 148 -6.19 -18.95 6.59
C ASP A 148 -5.51 -19.81 5.52
N ARG A 149 -6.21 -20.86 5.10
CA ARG A 149 -5.74 -21.80 4.06
C ARG A 149 -5.60 -21.17 2.68
N HIS A 150 -6.17 -19.99 2.43
CA HIS A 150 -6.05 -19.35 1.13
C HIS A 150 -4.58 -18.99 0.79
N PHE A 151 -3.72 -18.85 1.80
CA PHE A 151 -2.28 -18.64 1.63
C PHE A 151 -1.58 -19.84 0.96
N ASP A 152 -2.14 -21.05 1.04
CA ASP A 152 -1.62 -22.25 0.37
C ASP A 152 -1.60 -22.09 -1.17
N ARG A 153 -2.39 -21.15 -1.72
CA ARG A 153 -2.46 -20.87 -3.16
C ARG A 153 -1.39 -19.87 -3.62
N ILE A 154 -0.77 -19.13 -2.70
CA ILE A 154 0.12 -18.03 -3.03
C ILE A 154 1.52 -18.56 -3.33
N PRO A 155 2.05 -18.39 -4.56
CA PRO A 155 3.40 -18.85 -4.89
C PRO A 155 4.45 -18.22 -3.98
N GLY A 156 5.37 -19.03 -3.46
CA GLY A 156 6.45 -18.59 -2.58
C GLY A 156 6.08 -18.42 -1.11
N VAL A 157 4.83 -18.73 -0.71
CA VAL A 157 4.42 -18.70 0.70
C VAL A 157 4.43 -20.11 1.30
N ASP A 158 5.14 -20.27 2.43
CA ASP A 158 5.09 -21.43 3.32
C ASP A 158 4.11 -21.14 4.46
N ARG A 159 2.90 -21.72 4.41
CA ARG A 159 1.88 -21.51 5.44
C ARG A 159 2.10 -22.46 6.62
N ARG A 160 2.12 -21.91 7.84
CA ARG A 160 2.17 -22.68 9.09
C ARG A 160 1.01 -22.29 9.99
N GLU A 161 0.37 -23.26 10.62
CA GLU A 161 -0.62 -22.97 11.66
C GLU A 161 0.09 -22.77 13.01
N PRO A 162 -0.37 -21.86 13.88
CA PRO A 162 0.11 -21.77 15.25
C PRO A 162 0.00 -23.12 15.99
N GLU A 163 1.06 -23.52 16.69
CA GLU A 163 1.05 -24.73 17.51
C GLU A 163 0.18 -24.55 18.75
N ARG A 164 -0.51 -25.62 19.17
CA ARG A 164 -1.14 -25.65 20.49
C ARG A 164 -0.06 -25.64 21.56
N ARG A 165 -0.21 -24.76 22.56
CA ARG A 165 0.63 -24.82 23.77
C ARG A 165 0.44 -26.20 24.40
N ARG A 166 1.55 -26.92 24.64
CA ARG A 166 1.53 -28.17 25.41
C ARG A 166 1.31 -27.82 26.88
N GLU A 167 0.33 -28.47 27.51
CA GLU A 167 0.03 -28.37 28.95
C GLU A 167 1.06 -29.14 29.79
#